data_AF-A0A8X6SD96-F1
#
_entry.id   AF-A0A8X6SD96-F1
#
_cell.length_a   1.000
_cell.length_b   1.000
_cell.length_c   1.000
_cell.angle_alpha   90.00
_cell.angle_beta   90.00
_cell.angle_gamma   90.00
#
_symmetry.space_group_name_H-M   'P 1'
#
loop_
_entity.id
_entity.type
_entity.pdbx_description
1 polymer ?
#
loop_
_entity_poly.entity_id
_entity_poly.type
_entity_poly.pdbx_seq_one_letter_code
_entity_poly.pdbx_strand_id
1 'polypeptide(L)'
;MDLFLTLFKRQMKLLDLGEDLWVLYFIGALPSDVTSLIAREPEEKCRDYSHIQGMLLQRSKLTAQKFRELFSRHRKSPNGTWKDYYFEIQAYFEGWLNELKIDSFDGLKNLMIAHQMKRV
;
A
#
# COMPACT_ATOMS: atom_id res chain seq x y z
N MET A 1 2.93 2.87 1.84
CA MET A 1 2.25 3.53 2.98
C MET A 1 3.20 3.94 4.10
N ASP A 2 4.30 3.20 4.34
CA ASP A 2 5.26 3.48 5.41
C ASP A 2 5.84 4.90 5.44
N LEU A 3 6.29 5.45 4.30
CA LEU A 3 6.86 6.81 4.26
C LEU A 3 5.88 7.89 4.74
N PHE A 4 4.60 7.78 4.36
CA PHE A 4 3.56 8.71 4.79
C PHE A 4 3.37 8.66 6.31
N LEU A 5 3.34 7.45 6.89
CA LEU A 5 3.24 7.27 8.34
C LEU A 5 4.45 7.84 9.08
N THR A 6 5.66 7.63 8.55
CA THR A 6 6.89 8.18 9.13
C THR A 6 6.89 9.71 9.11
N LEU A 7 6.52 10.32 7.97
CA LEU A 7 6.44 11.78 7.84
C LEU A 7 5.35 12.37 8.73
N PHE A 8 4.18 11.74 8.77
CA PHE A 8 3.08 12.13 9.64
C PHE A 8 3.49 12.14 11.11
N LYS A 9 4.12 11.05 11.60
CA LYS A 9 4.63 10.98 12.98
C LYS A 9 5.64 12.08 13.30
N ARG A 10 6.55 12.36 12.36
CA ARG A 10 7.52 13.46 12.55
C ARG A 10 6.83 14.81 12.65
N GLN A 11 5.84 15.06 11.79
CA GLN A 11 5.07 16.30 11.80
C GLN A 11 4.27 16.47 13.09
N MET A 12 3.59 15.43 13.56
CA MET A 12 2.83 15.51 14.82
C MET A 12 3.74 15.73 16.03
N LYS A 13 4.92 15.10 16.06
CA LYS A 13 5.94 15.34 17.08
C LYS A 13 6.52 16.75 17.03
N LEU A 14 6.72 17.31 15.84
CA LEU A 14 7.19 18.69 15.67
C LEU A 14 6.18 19.72 16.19
N LEU A 15 4.88 19.40 16.11
CA LEU A 15 3.80 20.25 16.59
C LEU A 15 3.47 20.04 18.08
N ASP A 16 4.18 19.13 18.77
CA ASP A 16 3.96 18.75 20.17
C ASP A 16 2.48 18.43 20.49
N LEU A 17 1.79 17.80 19.55
CA LEU A 17 0.38 17.45 19.69
C LEU A 17 0.24 16.18 20.54
N GLY A 18 -0.76 16.14 21.42
CA GLY A 18 -1.14 14.92 22.12
C GLY A 18 -1.66 13.84 21.15
N GLU A 19 -1.44 12.57 21.48
CA GLU A 19 -1.84 11.42 20.62
C GLU A 19 -3.34 11.40 20.29
N ASP A 20 -4.17 11.94 21.17
CA ASP A 20 -5.62 12.10 20.97
C ASP A 20 -5.94 12.92 19.71
N LEU A 21 -5.12 13.93 19.42
CA LEU A 21 -5.26 14.78 18.24
C LEU A 21 -4.63 14.14 17.00
N TRP A 22 -3.63 13.27 17.16
CA TRP A 22 -2.97 12.62 16.03
C TRP A 22 -3.97 11.85 15.20
N VAL A 23 -4.89 11.13 15.84
CA VAL A 23 -5.93 10.36 15.15
C VAL A 23 -6.83 11.25 14.31
N LEU A 24 -7.28 12.38 14.86
CA LEU A 24 -8.16 13.32 14.15
C LEU A 24 -7.48 13.88 12.90
N TYR A 25 -6.24 14.36 13.03
CA TYR A 25 -5.44 14.84 11.90
C TYR A 25 -5.11 13.72 10.91
N PHE A 26 -4.90 12.50 11.42
CA PHE A 26 -4.57 11.35 10.59
C PHE A 26 -5.76 10.95 9.71
N ILE A 27 -6.96 10.83 10.27
CA ILE A 27 -8.18 10.52 9.52
C ILE A 27 -8.46 11.62 8.49
N GLY A 28 -8.30 12.90 8.84
CA GLY A 28 -8.48 14.01 7.91
C GLY A 28 -7.49 14.04 6.74
N ALA A 29 -6.31 13.45 6.90
CA ALA A 29 -5.30 13.35 5.86
C ALA A 29 -5.46 12.13 4.95
N LEU A 30 -6.39 11.21 5.26
CA LEU A 30 -6.55 9.96 4.51
C LEU A 30 -7.57 10.09 3.36
N PRO A 31 -7.34 9.39 2.24
CA PRO A 31 -8.33 9.25 1.16
C PRO A 31 -9.67 8.66 1.62
N SER A 32 -10.74 8.98 0.91
CA SER A 32 -12.11 8.58 1.27
C SER A 32 -12.34 7.06 1.29
N ASP A 33 -11.69 6.32 0.38
CA ASP A 33 -11.73 4.86 0.37
C ASP A 33 -11.10 4.25 1.63
N VAL A 34 -10.11 4.93 2.20
CA VAL A 34 -9.44 4.52 3.43
C VAL A 34 -10.29 4.83 4.67
N THR A 35 -10.85 6.04 4.74
CA THR A 35 -11.68 6.45 5.88
C THR A 35 -12.96 5.62 5.99
N SER A 36 -13.48 5.12 4.86
CA SER A 36 -14.61 4.18 4.83
C SER A 36 -14.33 2.85 5.54
N LEU A 37 -13.06 2.42 5.61
CA LEU A 37 -12.67 1.20 6.33
C LEU A 37 -12.57 1.46 7.83
N ILE A 38 -12.05 2.63 8.21
CA ILE A 38 -11.98 3.06 9.61
C ILE A 38 -13.40 3.18 10.18
N ALA A 39 -14.35 3.72 9.41
CA ALA A 39 -15.75 3.83 9.82
C ALA A 39 -16.45 2.49 10.14
N ARG A 40 -15.88 1.35 9.73
CA ARG A 40 -16.39 0.01 10.04
C ARG A 40 -15.85 -0.56 11.35
N GLU A 41 -14.83 0.07 11.93
CA GLU A 41 -14.26 -0.34 13.21
C GLU A 41 -15.06 0.26 14.38
N PRO A 42 -15.04 -0.38 15.57
CA PRO A 42 -15.61 0.19 16.79
C PRO A 42 -14.97 1.53 17.14
N GLU A 43 -15.76 2.45 17.72
CA GLU A 43 -15.30 3.82 18.02
C GLU A 43 -14.05 3.85 18.93
N GLU A 44 -13.92 2.89 19.83
CA GLU A 44 -12.75 2.72 20.70
C GLU A 44 -11.46 2.44 19.90
N LYS A 45 -11.57 1.63 18.85
CA LYS A 45 -10.44 1.26 17.98
C LYS A 45 -10.13 2.34 16.95
N CYS A 46 -11.13 3.14 16.58
CA CYS A 46 -10.94 4.32 15.74
C CYS A 46 -10.12 5.42 16.43
N ARG A 47 -10.00 5.39 17.77
CA ARG A 47 -9.17 6.31 18.55
C ARG A 47 -7.76 5.78 18.82
N ASP A 48 -7.46 4.54 18.45
CA ASP A 48 -6.13 3.96 18.57
C ASP A 48 -5.34 4.18 17.27
N TYR A 49 -4.39 5.12 17.32
CA TYR A 49 -3.50 5.42 16.22
C TYR A 49 -2.71 4.17 15.76
N SER A 50 -2.24 3.34 16.69
CA SER A 50 -1.46 2.14 16.38
C SER A 50 -2.31 1.09 15.66
N HIS A 51 -3.57 0.95 16.06
CA HIS A 51 -4.53 0.07 15.37
C HIS A 51 -4.78 0.52 13.93
N ILE A 52 -5.12 1.81 13.73
CA ILE A 52 -5.36 2.34 12.38
C ILE A 52 -4.10 2.20 11.53
N GLN A 53 -2.93 2.54 12.08
CA GLN A 53 -1.66 2.37 11.39
C GLN A 53 -1.44 0.92 10.94
N GLY A 54 -1.69 -0.06 11.82
CA GLY A 54 -1.56 -1.48 11.53
C GLY A 54 -2.49 -1.93 10.40
N MET A 55 -3.76 -1.54 10.45
CA MET A 55 -4.74 -1.86 9.40
C MET A 55 -4.32 -1.35 8.03
N LEU A 56 -3.84 -0.10 7.94
CA LEU A 56 -3.39 0.49 6.69
C LEU A 56 -2.20 -0.25 6.08
N LEU A 57 -1.26 -0.66 6.93
CA LEU A 57 -0.12 -1.44 6.50
C LEU A 57 -0.54 -2.82 6.00
N GLN A 58 -1.44 -3.50 6.71
CA GLN A 58 -1.98 -4.80 6.27
C GLN A 58 -2.71 -4.69 4.94
N ARG A 59 -3.59 -3.69 4.77
CA ARG A 59 -4.28 -3.44 3.49
C ARG A 59 -3.29 -3.26 2.35
N SER A 60 -2.30 -2.38 2.50
CA SER A 60 -1.32 -2.12 1.43
C SER A 60 -0.50 -3.37 1.07
N LYS A 61 -0.17 -4.21 2.05
CA LYS A 61 0.50 -5.50 1.82
C LYS A 61 -0.39 -6.47 1.03
N LEU A 62 -1.67 -6.57 1.37
CA LEU A 62 -2.65 -7.41 0.66
C LEU A 62 -2.85 -6.94 -0.78
N THR A 63 -2.95 -5.63 -1.02
CA THR A 63 -3.08 -5.09 -2.38
C THR A 63 -1.83 -5.34 -3.21
N ALA A 64 -0.64 -5.07 -2.66
CA ALA A 64 0.62 -5.35 -3.33
C ALA A 64 0.80 -6.86 -3.63
N GLN A 65 0.39 -7.74 -2.73
CA GLN A 65 0.41 -9.18 -2.96
C GLN A 65 -0.51 -9.59 -4.11
N LYS A 66 -1.72 -9.01 -4.19
CA LYS A 66 -2.66 -9.29 -5.28
C LYS A 66 -2.07 -8.91 -6.64
N PHE A 67 -1.49 -7.72 -6.76
CA PHE A 67 -0.82 -7.30 -8.00
C PHE A 67 0.38 -8.20 -8.34
N ARG A 68 1.18 -8.58 -7.34
CA ARG A 68 2.27 -9.55 -7.52
C ARG A 68 1.78 -10.87 -8.08
N GLU A 69 0.68 -11.40 -7.55
CA GLU A 69 0.08 -12.66 -8.00
C GLU A 69 -0.47 -12.55 -9.42
N LEU A 70 -1.16 -11.46 -9.73
CA LEU A 70 -1.61 -11.15 -11.10
C LEU A 70 -0.41 -11.12 -12.05
N PHE A 71 0.62 -10.32 -11.75
CA PHE A 71 1.83 -10.25 -12.57
C PHE A 71 2.52 -11.61 -12.76
N SER A 72 2.65 -12.42 -11.69
CA SER A 72 3.44 -13.66 -11.73
C SER A 72 2.71 -14.84 -12.36
N ARG A 73 1.38 -14.89 -12.25
CA ARG A 73 0.56 -16.02 -12.72
C ARG A 73 -0.14 -15.73 -14.04
N HIS A 74 -0.19 -14.48 -14.47
CA HIS A 74 -0.85 -14.10 -15.70
C HIS A 74 -0.15 -14.76 -16.91
N ARG A 75 -0.99 -15.25 -17.83
CA ARG A 75 -0.57 -15.90 -19.07
C ARG A 75 -1.37 -15.29 -20.20
N LYS A 76 -0.74 -15.21 -21.38
CA LYS A 76 -1.39 -14.72 -22.58
C LYS A 76 -2.68 -15.53 -22.84
N SER A 77 -3.78 -14.82 -23.02
CA SER A 77 -5.05 -15.43 -23.42
C SER A 77 -4.91 -16.14 -24.77
N PRO A 78 -5.52 -17.32 -24.98
CA PRO A 78 -5.46 -18.05 -26.25
C PRO A 78 -5.90 -17.20 -27.46
N ASN A 79 -6.83 -16.26 -27.23
CA ASN A 79 -7.43 -15.41 -28.25
C ASN A 79 -6.88 -13.97 -28.23
N GLY A 80 -5.99 -13.63 -27.29
CA GLY A 80 -5.47 -12.27 -27.12
C GLY A 80 -4.24 -12.00 -27.97
N THR A 81 -4.01 -10.73 -28.32
CA THR A 81 -2.77 -10.34 -29.00
C THR A 81 -1.61 -10.27 -28.00
N TRP A 82 -0.38 -10.30 -28.50
CA TRP A 82 0.80 -10.03 -27.65
C TRP A 82 0.80 -8.60 -27.10
N LYS A 83 0.15 -7.66 -27.80
CA LYS A 83 0.03 -6.27 -27.39
C LYS A 83 -0.89 -6.14 -26.17
N ASP A 84 -2.01 -6.83 -26.16
CA ASP A 84 -2.95 -6.85 -25.03
C ASP A 84 -2.27 -7.47 -23.79
N TYR A 85 -1.58 -8.59 -23.99
CA TYR A 85 -0.81 -9.25 -22.93
C TYR A 85 0.26 -8.32 -22.32
N TYR A 86 0.98 -7.58 -23.16
CA TYR A 86 1.96 -6.60 -22.70
C TYR A 86 1.31 -5.51 -21.84
N PHE A 87 0.21 -4.92 -22.29
CA PHE A 87 -0.50 -3.90 -21.53
C PHE A 87 -1.05 -4.42 -20.20
N GLU A 88 -1.60 -5.64 -20.18
CA GLU A 88 -2.12 -6.26 -18.96
C GLU A 88 -1.00 -6.49 -17.94
N ILE A 89 0.13 -7.08 -18.37
CA ILE A 89 1.30 -7.28 -17.49
C ILE A 89 1.87 -5.95 -17.01
N GLN A 90 1.99 -4.96 -17.90
CA GLN A 90 2.47 -3.63 -17.56
C GLN A 90 1.58 -2.99 -16.49
N ALA A 91 0.26 -3.04 -16.65
CA ALA A 91 -0.69 -2.51 -15.69
C ALA A 91 -0.57 -3.19 -14.32
N TYR A 92 -0.42 -4.53 -14.28
CA TYR A 92 -0.21 -5.25 -13.02
C TYR A 92 1.12 -4.89 -12.36
N PHE A 93 2.17 -4.72 -13.15
CA PHE A 93 3.49 -4.36 -12.67
C PHE A 93 3.53 -2.93 -12.11
N GLU A 94 2.97 -1.97 -12.84
CA GLU A 94 2.83 -0.58 -12.39
C GLU A 94 1.95 -0.49 -11.14
N GLY A 95 0.83 -1.20 -11.10
CA GLY A 95 0.00 -1.32 -9.90
C GLY A 95 0.78 -1.84 -8.69
N TRP A 96 1.62 -2.86 -8.90
CA TRP A 96 2.46 -3.40 -7.84
C TRP A 96 3.52 -2.41 -7.33
N LEU A 97 4.19 -1.68 -8.23
CA LEU A 97 5.15 -0.65 -7.86
C LEU A 97 4.49 0.52 -7.13
N ASN A 98 3.32 0.95 -7.59
CA ASN A 98 2.55 2.03 -6.98
C ASN A 98 2.12 1.71 -5.55
N GLU A 99 1.61 0.50 -5.30
CA GLU A 99 1.23 0.06 -3.94
C GLU A 99 2.42 0.05 -2.97
N LEU A 100 3.60 -0.35 -3.47
CA LEU A 100 4.83 -0.37 -2.69
C LEU A 100 5.54 0.99 -2.64
N LYS A 101 5.05 1.99 -3.39
CA LYS A 101 5.68 3.31 -3.57
C LYS A 101 7.13 3.21 -4.03
N ILE A 102 7.39 2.33 -5.00
CA ILE A 102 8.71 2.16 -5.60
C ILE A 102 8.79 3.04 -6.85
N ASP A 103 9.60 4.08 -6.78
CA ASP A 103 9.82 5.07 -7.84
C ASP A 103 11.29 5.11 -8.31
N SER A 104 12.17 4.33 -7.68
CA SER A 104 13.60 4.27 -7.98
C SER A 104 14.03 2.94 -8.57
N PHE A 105 15.06 2.96 -9.42
CA PHE A 105 15.66 1.76 -9.99
C PHE A 105 16.22 0.83 -8.91
N ASP A 106 16.84 1.37 -7.85
CA ASP A 106 17.33 0.58 -6.72
C ASP A 106 16.18 -0.09 -5.94
N GLY A 107 15.07 0.64 -5.74
CA GLY A 107 13.86 0.06 -5.14
C GLY A 107 13.30 -1.09 -5.98
N LEU A 108 13.30 -0.93 -7.31
CA LEU A 108 12.89 -1.98 -8.24
C LEU A 108 13.82 -3.21 -8.17
N LYS A 109 15.15 -2.99 -8.17
CA LYS A 109 16.13 -4.07 -8.06
C LYS A 109 15.93 -4.87 -6.78
N ASN A 110 15.78 -4.19 -5.64
CA ASN A 110 15.51 -4.81 -4.35
C ASN A 110 14.19 -5.59 -4.35
N LEU A 111 13.15 -5.06 -4.99
CA LEU A 111 11.87 -5.75 -5.15
C LEU A 111 12.03 -7.05 -5.94
N MET A 112 12.75 -7.03 -7.06
CA MET A 112 12.95 -8.22 -7.89
C MET A 112 13.74 -9.30 -7.16
N ILE A 113 14.78 -8.92 -6.40
CA ILE A 113 15.54 -9.85 -5.55
C ILE A 113 14.65 -10.46 -4.47
N ALA A 114 13.93 -9.62 -3.71
CA ALA A 114 13.03 -10.08 -2.65
C ALA A 114 11.90 -10.97 -3.20
N HIS A 115 11.40 -10.68 -4.40
CA HIS A 115 10.38 -11.48 -5.07
C HIS A 115 10.90 -12.88 -5.39
N GLN A 116 12.11 -12.97 -5.94
CA GLN A 116 12.72 -14.23 -6.31
C GLN A 116 13.09 -15.07 -5.08
N MET A 117 13.59 -14.45 -4.01
CA MET A 117 13.87 -15.15 -2.74
C MET A 117 12.62 -15.76 -2.11
N LYS A 118 11.45 -15.11 -2.26
CA LYS A 118 10.16 -15.62 -1.78
C LYS A 118 9.58 -16.77 -2.63
N ARG A 119 10.25 -17.19 -3.70
CA ARG A 119 9.85 -18.34 -4.54
C ARG A 119 10.63 -19.61 -4.20
N VAL A 120 11.66 -19.52 -3.35
CA VAL A 120 12.42 -20.64 -2.78
C VAL A 120 11.70 -21.10 -1.52
#